data_AF-A0A8B0SUW3-F1
#
_entry.id   AF-A0A8B0SUW3-F1
#
_cell.length_a   1.000
_cell.length_b   1.000
_cell.length_c   1.000
_cell.angle_alpha   90.00
_cell.angle_beta   90.00
_cell.angle_gamma   90.00
#
_symmetry.space_group_name_H-M   'P 1'
#
loop_
_entity.id
_entity.type
_entity.pdbx_description
1 polymer ?
#
loop_
_entity_poly.entity_id
_entity_poly.type
_entity_poly.pdbx_seq_one_letter_code
_entity_poly.pdbx_strand_id
1 'polypeptide(L)' 'MATPTTFLVNVNTLAAYPILQGATDAQGFMARVDTVFQMMH' A
#
# COMPACT_ATOMS: atom_id res chain seq x y z
N MET A 1 -6.10 6.23 -19.46
CA MET A 1 -5.08 6.91 -18.63
C MET A 1 -4.75 5.97 -17.48
N ALA A 2 -3.50 5.51 -17.35
CA ALA A 2 -3.09 4.68 -16.21
C ALA A 2 -2.67 5.59 -15.05
N THR A 3 -3.29 5.44 -13.89
CA THR A 3 -2.83 6.08 -12.65
C THR A 3 -1.81 5.16 -11.96
N PRO A 4 -0.69 5.68 -11.44
CA PRO A 4 0.27 4.84 -10.72
C PRO A 4 -0.41 4.13 -9.55
N THR A 5 -0.08 2.86 -9.34
CA THR A 5 -0.55 2.05 -8.21
C THR A 5 0.65 1.63 -7.38
N THR A 6 0.62 1.87 -6.08
CA THR A 6 1.71 1.56 -5.16
C THR A 6 1.36 0.31 -4.36
N PHE A 7 2.30 -0.64 -4.30
CA PHE A 7 2.15 -1.88 -3.55
C PHE A 7 3.15 -1.94 -2.39
N LEU A 8 2.70 -2.45 -1.24
CA LEU A 8 3.56 -2.95 -0.18
C LEU A 8 3.82 -4.43 -0.46
N VAL A 9 5.09 -4.83 -0.52
CA VAL A 9 5.48 -6.20 -0.87
C VAL A 9 6.26 -6.82 0.28
N ASN A 10 5.83 -7.98 0.75
CA ASN A 10 6.63 -8.81 1.66
C ASN A 10 7.70 -9.54 0.85
N VAL A 11 8.97 -9.23 1.07
CA VAL A 11 10.09 -9.80 0.29
C VAL A 11 10.35 -11.29 0.56
N ASN A 12 9.88 -11.81 1.69
CA ASN A 12 10.08 -13.22 2.05
C ASN A 12 9.04 -14.13 1.39
N THR A 13 7.81 -13.64 1.18
CA THR A 13 6.69 -14.42 0.63
C THR A 13 6.21 -13.95 -0.73
N LEU A 14 6.69 -12.78 -1.19
CA LEU A 14 6.24 -12.06 -2.38
C LEU A 14 4.74 -11.68 -2.36
N ALA A 15 4.10 -11.72 -1.19
CA ALA A 15 2.74 -11.22 -1.03
C ALA A 15 2.72 -9.70 -1.31
N ALA A 16 1.83 -9.26 -2.20
CA ALA A 16 1.70 -7.88 -2.62
C ALA A 16 0.34 -7.31 -2.20
N TYR A 17 0.37 -6.17 -1.51
CA TYR A 17 -0.80 -5.48 -0.99
C TYR A 17 -0.92 -4.10 -1.64
N PRO A 18 -2.01 -3.80 -2.35
CA PRO A 18 -2.21 -2.48 -2.93
C PRO A 18 -2.47 -1.46 -1.82
N ILE A 19 -1.70 -0.38 -1.79
CA ILE A 19 -1.78 0.67 -0.76
C ILE A 19 -2.44 1.92 -1.32
N LEU A 20 -2.06 2.33 -2.55
CA LEU A 20 -2.52 3.56 -3.18
C LEU A 20 -2.79 3.38 -4.67
N GLN A 21 -3.75 4.14 -5.18
CA GLN A 21 -4.02 4.32 -6.60
C GLN A 21 -4.13 5.82 -6.89
N GLY A 22 -3.28 6.34 -7.78
CA GLY A 22 -3.21 7.76 -8.09
C GLY A 22 -2.40 8.58 -7.09
N ALA A 23 -2.60 9.91 -7.12
CA ALA A 23 -1.88 10.83 -6.25
C ALA A 23 -2.43 10.79 -4.82
N THR A 24 -1.53 10.75 -3.83
CA THR A 24 -1.85 10.79 -2.41
C THR A 24 -0.77 11.60 -1.68
N ASP A 25 -1.14 12.24 -0.56
CA ASP A 25 -0.21 12.93 0.32
C ASP A 25 0.47 11.97 1.32
N ALA A 26 1.47 12.48 2.05
CA ALA A 26 2.22 11.65 3.01
C ALA A 26 1.33 11.07 4.12
N GLN A 27 0.30 11.81 4.56
CA GLN A 27 -0.60 11.38 5.61
C GLN A 27 -1.50 10.22 5.15
N GLY A 28 -2.07 10.33 3.95
CA GLY A 28 -2.86 9.28 3.32
C GLY A 28 -2.03 8.02 3.04
N PHE A 29 -0.74 8.18 2.70
CA PHE A 29 0.16 7.04 2.57
C PHE A 29 0.32 6.28 3.89
N MET A 30 0.64 6.98 4.99
CA MET A 30 0.85 6.35 6.30
C MET A 30 -0.41 5.63 6.82
N ALA A 31 -1.59 6.26 6.69
CA ALA A 31 -2.85 5.65 7.11
C ALA A 31 -3.16 4.33 6.36
N ARG A 32 -2.79 4.27 5.07
CA ARG A 32 -2.97 3.06 4.25
C ARG A 32 -1.98 1.97 4.60
N VAL A 33 -0.74 2.33 4.93
CA VAL A 33 0.26 1.41 5.45
C VAL A 33 -0.21 0.77 6.76
N ASP A 34 -0.69 1.57 7.72
CA ASP A 34 -1.22 1.07 9.00
C ASP A 34 -2.39 0.11 8.80
N THR A 35 -3.32 0.44 7.90
CA THR A 35 -4.48 -0.41 7.56
C THR A 35 -4.03 -1.80 7.08
N VAL A 36 -3.04 -1.85 6.19
CA VAL A 36 -2.54 -3.14 5.68
C VAL A 36 -1.79 -3.91 6.76
N PHE A 37 -1.02 -3.25 7.61
CA PHE A 37 -0.40 -3.92 8.76
C PHE A 37 -1.45 -4.53 9.70
N GLN A 38 -2.55 -3.82 10.00
CA GLN A 38 -3.66 -4.34 10.80
C GLN A 38 -4.33 -5.59 10.19
N MET A 39 -4.40 -5.69 8.86
CA MET A 39 -4.94 -6.87 8.17
C MET A 39 -4.01 -8.09 8.20
N MET A 40 -2.73 -7.90 8.53
CA MET A 40 -1.72 -8.96 8.59
C MET A 40 -1.58 -9.59 10.00
N HIS A 41 -2.39 -9.16 10.97
CA HIS A 41 -2.56 -9.84 12.27
C HIS A 41 -3.52 -11.03 12.16
#